data_AF-A0A976Q940-F1
#
_entry.id   AF-A0A976Q940-F1
#
_cell.length_a   1.000
_cell.length_b   1.000
_cell.length_c   1.000
_cell.angle_alpha   90.00
_cell.angle_beta   90.00
_cell.angle_gamma   90.00
#
_symmetry.space_group_name_H-M   'P 1'
#
loop_
_entity.id
_entity.type
_entity.pdbx_description
1 polymer ?
#
loop_
_entity_poly.entity_id
_entity_poly.type
_entity_poly.pdbx_seq_one_letter_code
_entity_poly.pdbx_strand_id
1 'polypeptide(L)'
;MLRLLTLGLATLAPLAAHADDVNERIVGGENVKPCGWPTTGWIGSCTATLVHPQVITYAAHCPNPNRVGFGEYRSAPEIRVDTARCAKNPRYGNTGGGTDFAYCVLAEPVTSIPITPILYGCETEIVAEGVEVTPVGHGVDEYEQGGDHKREVVVPVNRIQANGEIDIGGNGKGSCFGDSGGPLYIQLPEELDEDRGWRVMGVTSWGPNPCDGRVFYGMLHDEDGVPWIEEDSGMDITPCFDGQTGEWDPTEECGGFHVDPGNPEASATWDNGCQPSELSGYSSTCGPAFGDDDDDDSSDDDDDDTGDDDDSGDDDDDDDSGDDDDDDDDDDDDDDDDD
;
A
#
# COMPACT_ATOMS: atom_id res chain seq x y z
N MET A 1 64.45 -53.35 24.79
CA MET A 1 64.17 -53.20 23.35
C MET A 1 63.36 -51.93 23.16
N LEU A 2 63.93 -50.98 22.45
CA LEU A 2 63.39 -49.66 22.13
C LEU A 2 62.14 -49.82 21.24
N ARG A 3 60.96 -49.36 21.67
CA ARG A 3 59.76 -49.30 20.81
C ARG A 3 59.40 -47.85 20.56
N LEU A 4 59.52 -47.47 19.28
CA LEU A 4 59.16 -46.19 18.65
C LEU A 4 57.76 -45.72 19.07
N LEU A 5 57.66 -44.47 19.54
CA LEU A 5 56.41 -43.72 19.49
C LEU A 5 56.15 -43.30 18.03
N THR A 6 55.00 -43.70 17.50
CA THR A 6 54.49 -43.22 16.21
C THR A 6 53.54 -42.06 16.49
N LEU A 7 53.89 -40.86 16.02
CA LEU A 7 52.99 -39.71 15.99
C LEU A 7 51.85 -40.01 15.00
N GLY A 8 50.62 -40.02 15.48
CA GLY A 8 49.43 -40.05 14.64
C GLY A 8 49.21 -38.69 13.99
N LEU A 9 49.30 -38.64 12.66
CA LEU A 9 48.87 -37.51 11.85
C LEU A 9 47.35 -37.39 11.94
N ALA A 10 46.84 -36.30 12.51
CA ALA A 10 45.43 -35.95 12.42
C ALA A 10 45.14 -35.48 10.99
N THR A 11 44.45 -36.30 10.21
CA THR A 11 43.88 -35.91 8.93
C THR A 11 42.66 -35.03 9.19
N LEU A 12 42.78 -33.74 8.92
CA LEU A 12 41.64 -32.83 8.79
C LEU A 12 40.68 -33.38 7.74
N ALA A 13 39.46 -33.72 8.15
CA ALA A 13 38.36 -33.95 7.22
C ALA A 13 38.07 -32.61 6.51
N PRO A 14 37.93 -32.59 5.18
CA PRO A 14 37.48 -31.39 4.50
C PRO A 14 36.07 -31.06 4.98
N LEU A 15 35.84 -29.82 5.42
CA LEU A 15 34.49 -29.27 5.51
C LEU A 15 33.85 -29.47 4.14
N ALA A 16 32.81 -30.29 4.07
CA ALA A 16 31.91 -30.27 2.93
C ALA A 16 31.30 -28.87 2.92
N ALA A 17 31.71 -28.05 1.96
CA ALA A 17 30.92 -26.89 1.57
C ALA A 17 29.54 -27.43 1.17
N HIS A 18 28.51 -27.04 1.89
CA HIS A 18 27.16 -27.08 1.35
C HIS A 18 27.22 -26.23 0.09
N ALA A 19 27.09 -26.88 -1.06
CA ALA A 19 26.83 -26.17 -2.30
C ALA A 19 25.42 -25.60 -2.14
N ASP A 20 25.35 -24.31 -1.83
CA ASP A 20 24.11 -23.56 -1.97
C ASP A 20 23.72 -23.64 -3.46
N ASP A 21 22.54 -24.20 -3.69
CA ASP A 21 21.94 -24.38 -5.01
C ASP A 21 21.57 -23.00 -5.56
N VAL A 22 22.47 -22.40 -6.33
CA VAL A 22 22.24 -21.14 -7.05
C VAL A 22 21.32 -21.39 -8.24
N ASN A 23 20.02 -21.22 -8.02
CA ASN A 23 18.98 -21.24 -9.05
C ASN A 23 17.97 -20.12 -8.71
N GLU A 24 18.27 -18.88 -9.12
CA GLU A 24 17.70 -17.65 -8.54
C GLU A 24 16.63 -16.99 -9.43
N ARG A 25 15.39 -16.97 -8.92
CA ARG A 25 14.10 -16.58 -9.54
C ARG A 25 13.83 -15.09 -9.38
N ILE A 26 12.88 -14.61 -8.55
CA ILE A 26 13.12 -13.35 -7.81
C ILE A 26 14.59 -13.46 -7.35
N VAL A 27 15.46 -12.69 -7.99
CA VAL A 27 16.90 -12.96 -8.02
C VAL A 27 17.37 -12.76 -6.58
N GLY A 28 18.16 -13.68 -6.05
CA GLY A 28 18.57 -13.69 -4.64
C GLY A 28 17.43 -13.65 -3.58
N GLY A 29 16.19 -13.94 -3.95
CA GLY A 29 15.03 -14.02 -3.04
C GLY A 29 14.81 -15.42 -2.46
N GLU A 30 13.83 -15.55 -1.57
CA GLU A 30 13.44 -16.82 -0.96
C GLU A 30 11.99 -17.22 -1.29
N ASN A 31 11.62 -18.46 -0.98
CA ASN A 31 10.22 -18.87 -1.11
C ASN A 31 9.42 -18.22 0.01
N VAL A 32 8.23 -17.71 -0.31
CA VAL A 32 7.33 -17.16 0.71
C VAL A 32 6.93 -18.24 1.70
N LYS A 33 6.63 -17.83 2.92
CA LYS A 33 5.98 -18.72 3.91
C LYS A 33 4.57 -19.10 3.42
N PRO A 34 4.02 -20.23 3.88
CA PRO A 34 2.59 -20.53 3.69
C PRO A 34 1.74 -19.34 4.17
N CYS A 35 0.73 -18.96 3.38
CA CYS A 35 -0.08 -17.75 3.55
C CYS A 35 0.65 -16.41 3.42
N GLY A 36 1.94 -16.40 3.07
CA GLY A 36 2.70 -15.17 2.82
C GLY A 36 2.16 -14.45 1.58
N TRP A 37 1.87 -13.16 1.72
CA TRP A 37 1.37 -12.28 0.66
C TRP A 37 0.16 -12.88 -0.07
N PRO A 38 -0.97 -13.14 0.63
CA PRO A 38 -2.07 -13.93 0.08
C PRO A 38 -2.77 -13.23 -1.10
N THR A 39 -2.65 -11.90 -1.19
CA THR A 39 -3.19 -11.07 -2.28
C THR A 39 -2.33 -11.10 -3.55
N THR A 40 -1.10 -11.60 -3.50
CA THR A 40 -0.27 -11.83 -4.70
C THR A 40 -0.73 -13.10 -5.41
N GLY A 41 -1.22 -12.94 -6.63
CA GLY A 41 -1.68 -14.02 -7.49
C GLY A 41 -0.93 -14.08 -8.82
N TRP A 42 -1.37 -14.99 -9.70
CA TRP A 42 -0.82 -15.10 -11.04
C TRP A 42 -1.90 -15.11 -12.11
N ILE A 43 -1.49 -14.67 -13.30
CA ILE A 43 -2.31 -14.50 -14.48
C ILE A 43 -1.53 -15.01 -15.71
N GLY A 44 -1.54 -16.33 -15.90
CA GLY A 44 -0.83 -16.98 -17.01
C GLY A 44 0.69 -16.92 -16.86
N SER A 45 1.33 -16.02 -17.62
CA SER A 45 2.78 -15.78 -17.59
C SER A 45 3.18 -14.57 -16.73
N CYS A 46 2.22 -13.86 -16.16
CA CYS A 46 2.43 -12.68 -15.33
C CYS A 46 1.95 -12.92 -13.90
N THR A 47 2.30 -12.00 -13.01
CA THR A 47 1.81 -11.88 -11.64
C THR A 47 0.73 -10.78 -11.60
N ALA A 48 -0.13 -10.81 -10.57
CA ALA A 48 -1.15 -9.79 -10.32
C ALA A 48 -1.36 -9.61 -8.82
N THR A 49 -2.03 -8.53 -8.42
CA THR A 49 -2.31 -8.20 -7.02
C THR A 49 -3.79 -7.98 -6.82
N LEU A 50 -4.40 -8.61 -5.82
CA LEU A 50 -5.74 -8.29 -5.33
C LEU A 50 -5.67 -7.03 -4.45
N VAL A 51 -6.26 -5.93 -4.93
CA VAL A 51 -6.22 -4.62 -4.24
C VAL A 51 -7.58 -4.20 -3.69
N HIS A 52 -8.64 -4.89 -4.10
CA HIS A 52 -9.99 -4.79 -3.58
C HIS A 52 -10.64 -6.17 -3.75
N PRO A 53 -11.63 -6.60 -2.94
CA PRO A 53 -12.20 -7.95 -3.02
C PRO A 53 -12.59 -8.38 -4.44
N GLN A 54 -12.95 -7.44 -5.32
CA GLN A 54 -13.32 -7.73 -6.71
C GLN A 54 -12.40 -7.09 -7.77
N VAL A 55 -11.27 -6.48 -7.41
CA VAL A 55 -10.33 -5.88 -8.37
C VAL A 55 -8.93 -6.42 -8.18
N ILE A 56 -8.36 -6.91 -9.27
CA ILE A 56 -6.91 -7.14 -9.37
C ILE A 56 -6.26 -6.06 -10.24
N THR A 57 -5.05 -5.66 -9.89
CA THR A 57 -4.18 -4.83 -10.73
C THR A 57 -2.97 -5.63 -11.21
N TYR A 58 -2.47 -5.29 -12.40
CA TYR A 58 -1.31 -5.92 -13.04
C TYR A 58 -0.78 -5.01 -14.17
N ALA A 59 0.24 -5.46 -14.90
CA ALA A 59 0.88 -4.65 -15.93
C ALA A 59 0.13 -4.67 -17.28
N ALA A 60 0.00 -3.52 -17.94
CA ALA A 60 -0.68 -3.39 -19.23
C ALA A 60 -0.02 -4.20 -20.35
N HIS A 61 1.29 -4.42 -20.29
CA HIS A 61 1.99 -5.24 -21.28
C HIS A 61 1.60 -6.73 -21.20
N CYS A 62 1.04 -7.20 -20.08
CA CYS A 62 0.59 -8.57 -19.92
C CYS A 62 -0.68 -8.86 -20.74
N PRO A 63 -0.90 -10.10 -21.18
CA PRO A 63 -2.17 -10.50 -21.78
C PRO A 63 -3.33 -10.40 -20.76
N ASN A 64 -4.51 -9.98 -21.22
CA ASN A 64 -5.69 -10.00 -20.35
C ASN A 64 -5.99 -11.44 -19.90
N PRO A 65 -6.05 -11.71 -18.59
CA PRO A 65 -6.42 -13.01 -18.09
C PRO A 65 -7.92 -13.24 -18.19
N ASN A 66 -8.32 -14.50 -18.38
CA ASN A 66 -9.71 -14.95 -18.15
C ASN A 66 -9.92 -15.45 -16.71
N ARG A 67 -8.84 -15.58 -15.93
CA ARG A 67 -8.80 -16.15 -14.59
C ARG A 67 -7.53 -15.73 -13.87
N VAL A 68 -7.65 -15.49 -12.57
CA VAL A 68 -6.53 -15.34 -11.63
C VAL A 68 -6.51 -16.49 -10.63
N GLY A 69 -5.31 -16.88 -10.20
CA GLY A 69 -5.11 -17.83 -9.10
C GLY A 69 -4.39 -17.16 -7.94
N PHE A 70 -4.74 -17.54 -6.71
CA PHE A 70 -4.03 -17.18 -5.48
C PHE A 70 -3.62 -18.46 -4.73
N GLY A 71 -2.43 -18.46 -4.13
CA GLY A 71 -1.82 -19.61 -3.48
C GLY A 71 -0.30 -19.48 -3.38
N GLU A 72 0.37 -20.45 -2.77
CA GLU A 72 1.85 -20.56 -2.86
C GLU A 72 2.29 -21.05 -4.23
N TYR A 73 1.53 -21.97 -4.82
CA TYR A 73 1.93 -22.70 -6.03
C TYR A 73 1.04 -22.39 -7.21
N ARG A 74 1.66 -21.98 -8.32
CA ARG A 74 0.98 -21.72 -9.60
C ARG A 74 0.29 -22.97 -10.17
N SER A 75 0.87 -24.14 -9.94
CA SER A 75 0.29 -25.43 -10.36
C SER A 75 -0.90 -25.86 -9.50
N ALA A 76 -1.01 -25.34 -8.27
CA ALA A 76 -2.02 -25.68 -7.29
C ALA A 76 -2.51 -24.45 -6.49
N PRO A 77 -3.21 -23.49 -7.13
CA PRO A 77 -3.88 -22.41 -6.39
C PRO A 77 -4.93 -22.97 -5.47
N GLU A 78 -5.08 -22.25 -4.38
CA GLU A 78 -6.09 -22.43 -3.36
C GLU A 78 -7.36 -21.68 -3.75
N ILE A 79 -7.21 -20.48 -4.32
CA ILE A 79 -8.32 -19.68 -4.84
C ILE A 79 -8.16 -19.54 -6.35
N ARG A 80 -9.24 -19.78 -7.10
CA ARG A 80 -9.32 -19.50 -8.53
C ARG A 80 -10.61 -18.74 -8.81
N VAL A 81 -10.49 -17.61 -9.48
CA VAL A 81 -11.64 -16.76 -9.81
C VAL A 81 -11.51 -16.26 -11.24
N ASP A 82 -12.61 -16.38 -11.99
CA ASP A 82 -12.68 -15.90 -13.36
C ASP A 82 -12.76 -14.37 -13.40
N THR A 83 -12.32 -13.76 -14.50
CA THR A 83 -12.42 -12.31 -14.70
C THR A 83 -13.69 -11.97 -15.47
N ALA A 84 -14.38 -10.91 -15.06
CA ALA A 84 -15.58 -10.41 -15.72
C ALA A 84 -15.24 -9.35 -16.78
N ARG A 85 -14.37 -8.41 -16.43
CA ARG A 85 -13.90 -7.34 -17.32
C ARG A 85 -12.44 -7.05 -17.04
N CYS A 86 -11.66 -6.79 -18.08
CA CYS A 86 -10.31 -6.29 -17.94
C CYS A 86 -10.15 -5.03 -18.80
N ALA A 87 -9.39 -4.07 -18.31
CA ALA A 87 -9.01 -2.87 -19.04
C ALA A 87 -7.51 -2.61 -18.87
N LYS A 88 -6.92 -1.98 -19.89
CA LYS A 88 -5.52 -1.53 -19.90
C LYS A 88 -5.54 -0.01 -19.93
N ASN A 89 -4.62 0.62 -19.22
CA ASN A 89 -4.54 2.08 -19.19
C ASN A 89 -4.43 2.60 -20.64
N PRO A 90 -5.33 3.50 -21.07
CA PRO A 90 -5.35 4.02 -22.45
C PRO A 90 -4.10 4.85 -22.81
N ARG A 91 -3.36 5.37 -21.82
CA ARG A 91 -2.07 6.05 -21.99
C ARG A 91 -0.90 5.07 -22.15
N TYR A 92 -1.08 3.79 -21.88
CA TYR A 92 -0.04 2.79 -22.09
C TYR A 92 0.35 2.69 -23.57
N GLY A 93 1.57 3.11 -23.89
CA GLY A 93 2.18 2.92 -25.22
C GLY A 93 3.28 1.88 -25.25
N ASN A 94 4.12 1.86 -24.21
CA ASN A 94 5.22 0.93 -24.01
C ASN A 94 5.65 0.97 -22.53
N THR A 95 6.47 0.01 -22.10
CA THR A 95 7.15 0.09 -20.79
C THR A 95 8.15 1.26 -20.74
N GLY A 96 8.51 1.73 -19.54
CA GLY A 96 9.43 2.87 -19.36
C GLY A 96 8.75 4.24 -19.32
N GLY A 97 7.41 4.27 -19.27
CA GLY A 97 6.61 5.50 -19.33
C GLY A 97 5.68 5.71 -18.15
N GLY A 98 5.80 4.93 -17.07
CA GLY A 98 4.98 5.07 -15.85
C GLY A 98 3.49 4.76 -16.01
N THR A 99 3.05 4.28 -17.19
CA THR A 99 1.63 4.07 -17.54
C THR A 99 1.27 2.59 -17.72
N ASP A 100 2.16 1.68 -17.32
CA ASP A 100 2.01 0.24 -17.55
C ASP A 100 1.07 -0.43 -16.55
N PHE A 101 -0.17 0.07 -16.47
CA PHE A 101 -1.20 -0.42 -15.57
C PHE A 101 -2.37 -1.05 -16.33
N ALA A 102 -2.87 -2.14 -15.79
CA ALA A 102 -4.10 -2.79 -16.18
C ALA A 102 -4.79 -3.34 -14.95
N TYR A 103 -6.09 -3.54 -15.05
CA TYR A 103 -6.85 -4.16 -14.00
C TYR A 103 -7.88 -5.13 -14.57
N CYS A 104 -8.38 -6.01 -13.72
CA CYS A 104 -9.59 -6.77 -14.01
C CYS A 104 -10.56 -6.70 -12.84
N VAL A 105 -11.84 -6.50 -13.17
CA VAL A 105 -12.95 -6.84 -12.27
C VAL A 105 -13.14 -8.35 -12.27
N LEU A 106 -13.14 -8.95 -11.10
CA LEU A 106 -13.38 -10.37 -10.90
C LEU A 106 -14.87 -10.69 -11.05
N ALA A 107 -15.18 -11.91 -11.49
CA ALA A 107 -16.55 -12.38 -11.65
C ALA A 107 -17.27 -12.55 -10.31
N GLU A 108 -16.51 -12.85 -9.25
CA GLU A 108 -16.99 -12.98 -7.87
C GLU A 108 -15.96 -12.33 -6.95
N PRO A 109 -16.40 -11.69 -5.84
CA PRO A 109 -15.47 -11.11 -4.88
C PRO A 109 -14.72 -12.20 -4.11
N VAL A 110 -13.42 -12.00 -3.91
CA VAL A 110 -12.54 -12.79 -3.06
C VAL A 110 -12.51 -12.15 -1.67
N THR A 111 -13.40 -12.62 -0.79
CA THR A 111 -13.48 -12.15 0.60
C THR A 111 -12.83 -13.11 1.60
N SER A 112 -12.26 -14.21 1.11
CA SER A 112 -11.65 -15.21 1.98
C SER A 112 -10.30 -14.78 2.52
N ILE A 113 -9.60 -13.86 1.85
CA ILE A 113 -8.30 -13.35 2.29
C ILE A 113 -8.42 -11.84 2.56
N PRO A 114 -7.79 -11.32 3.63
CA PRO A 114 -7.75 -9.88 3.88
C PRO A 114 -6.89 -9.15 2.84
N ILE A 115 -7.26 -7.89 2.56
CA ILE A 115 -6.56 -7.04 1.60
C ILE A 115 -5.35 -6.37 2.26
N THR A 116 -4.30 -6.17 1.46
CA THR A 116 -3.23 -5.21 1.77
C THR A 116 -3.56 -3.93 1.00
N PRO A 117 -3.83 -2.81 1.68
CA PRO A 117 -4.30 -1.59 1.01
C PRO A 117 -3.21 -0.98 0.12
N ILE A 118 -3.61 -0.14 -0.83
CA ILE A 118 -2.69 0.60 -1.70
C ILE A 118 -2.06 1.74 -0.90
N LEU A 119 -0.76 2.00 -1.12
CA LEU A 119 -0.08 3.18 -0.60
C LEU A 119 -0.64 4.42 -1.31
N TYR A 120 -1.32 5.32 -0.61
CA TYR A 120 -1.97 6.47 -1.23
C TYR A 120 -1.98 7.71 -0.33
N GLY A 121 -2.37 8.86 -0.91
CA GLY A 121 -2.46 10.13 -0.20
C GLY A 121 -1.21 10.49 0.59
N CYS A 122 -1.39 10.87 1.87
CA CYS A 122 -0.28 11.29 2.74
C CYS A 122 0.76 10.18 2.98
N GLU A 123 0.36 8.91 2.88
CA GLU A 123 1.29 7.79 3.13
C GLU A 123 2.40 7.73 2.09
N THR A 124 2.18 8.30 0.89
CA THR A 124 3.18 8.33 -0.18
C THR A 124 4.45 9.11 0.19
N GLU A 125 4.42 9.97 1.22
CA GLU A 125 5.56 10.75 1.69
C GLU A 125 6.71 9.88 2.21
N ILE A 126 6.45 8.62 2.58
CA ILE A 126 7.50 7.69 3.03
C ILE A 126 8.38 7.20 1.87
N VAL A 127 7.96 7.38 0.63
CA VAL A 127 8.68 6.87 -0.53
C VAL A 127 9.94 7.69 -0.76
N ALA A 128 11.09 7.08 -0.47
CA ALA A 128 12.39 7.70 -0.63
C ALA A 128 13.47 6.70 -1.08
N GLU A 129 14.55 7.22 -1.67
CA GLU A 129 15.74 6.41 -1.96
C GLU A 129 16.29 5.77 -0.68
N GLY A 130 16.63 4.49 -0.76
CA GLY A 130 17.15 3.69 0.36
C GLY A 130 16.08 3.04 1.24
N VAL A 131 14.80 3.40 1.11
CA VAL A 131 13.71 2.70 1.81
C VAL A 131 13.61 1.27 1.30
N GLU A 132 13.41 0.33 2.23
CA GLU A 132 13.26 -1.08 1.89
C GLU A 132 11.86 -1.37 1.37
N VAL A 133 11.81 -2.14 0.28
CA VAL A 133 10.58 -2.58 -0.39
C VAL A 133 10.68 -4.06 -0.72
N THR A 134 9.53 -4.71 -0.85
CA THR A 134 9.42 -6.16 -1.04
C THR A 134 8.67 -6.48 -2.32
N PRO A 135 9.36 -6.69 -3.44
CA PRO A 135 8.78 -7.35 -4.61
C PRO A 135 8.39 -8.79 -4.30
N VAL A 136 7.20 -9.20 -4.74
CA VAL A 136 6.67 -10.56 -4.55
C VAL A 136 6.07 -11.05 -5.86
N GLY A 137 6.32 -12.31 -6.23
CA GLY A 137 5.73 -12.84 -7.47
C GLY A 137 5.98 -14.31 -7.75
N HIS A 138 5.47 -14.72 -8.91
CA HIS A 138 5.59 -16.08 -9.46
C HIS A 138 6.54 -16.13 -10.67
N GLY A 139 7.51 -15.23 -10.73
CA GLY A 139 8.49 -15.15 -11.80
C GLY A 139 9.44 -16.34 -11.85
N VAL A 140 9.98 -16.54 -13.06
CA VAL A 140 11.04 -17.47 -13.39
C VAL A 140 12.39 -16.75 -13.45
N ASP A 141 13.47 -17.50 -13.36
CA ASP A 141 14.82 -16.97 -13.53
C ASP A 141 15.15 -16.62 -14.99
N GLU A 142 16.38 -16.14 -15.23
CA GLU A 142 16.87 -15.77 -16.57
C GLU A 142 16.90 -16.95 -17.58
N TYR A 143 16.78 -18.18 -17.10
CA TYR A 143 16.73 -19.42 -17.90
C TYR A 143 15.30 -19.99 -17.99
N GLU A 144 14.29 -19.21 -17.63
CA GLU A 144 12.88 -19.61 -17.57
C GLU A 144 12.60 -20.78 -16.63
N GLN A 145 13.41 -20.98 -15.59
CA GLN A 145 13.21 -22.03 -14.60
C GLN A 145 12.51 -21.48 -13.35
N GLY A 146 11.61 -22.29 -12.76
CA GLY A 146 10.91 -21.94 -11.53
C GLY A 146 9.52 -21.38 -11.73
N GLY A 147 9.18 -20.34 -10.96
CA GLY A 147 7.89 -19.64 -11.01
C GLY A 147 6.67 -20.41 -10.48
N ASP A 148 6.81 -21.68 -10.12
CA ASP A 148 5.72 -22.42 -9.50
C ASP A 148 5.47 -21.91 -8.07
N HIS A 149 6.48 -21.94 -7.20
CA HIS A 149 6.40 -21.43 -5.84
C HIS A 149 6.63 -19.91 -5.84
N LYS A 150 5.69 -19.16 -5.24
CA LYS A 150 5.78 -17.72 -4.97
C LYS A 150 7.03 -17.35 -4.17
N ARG A 151 7.62 -16.20 -4.48
CA ARG A 151 8.87 -15.73 -3.86
C ARG A 151 8.83 -14.27 -3.52
N GLU A 152 9.70 -13.88 -2.60
CA GLU A 152 9.90 -12.52 -2.13
C GLU A 152 11.40 -12.21 -2.00
N VAL A 153 11.73 -10.92 -2.04
CA VAL A 153 13.05 -10.43 -1.66
C VAL A 153 12.92 -9.01 -1.13
N VAL A 154 13.69 -8.67 -0.11
CA VAL A 154 13.80 -7.28 0.37
C VAL A 154 14.94 -6.59 -0.38
N VAL A 155 14.64 -5.44 -0.97
CA VAL A 155 15.60 -4.61 -1.70
C VAL A 155 15.36 -3.12 -1.42
N PRO A 156 16.40 -2.27 -1.52
CA PRO A 156 16.20 -0.84 -1.38
C PRO A 156 15.62 -0.22 -2.66
N VAL A 157 14.94 0.90 -2.49
CA VAL A 157 14.68 1.86 -3.57
C VAL A 157 16.00 2.49 -4.02
N ASN A 158 16.33 2.34 -5.30
CA ASN A 158 17.52 2.97 -5.89
C ASN A 158 17.25 4.40 -6.31
N ARG A 159 16.09 4.65 -6.93
CA ARG A 159 15.74 5.93 -7.54
C ARG A 159 14.25 6.04 -7.82
N ILE A 160 13.69 7.22 -7.53
CA ILE A 160 12.36 7.63 -8.01
C ILE A 160 12.57 8.41 -9.31
N GLN A 161 11.93 7.97 -10.38
CA GLN A 161 12.16 8.49 -11.72
C GLN A 161 11.12 9.57 -12.05
N ALA A 162 11.53 10.56 -12.86
CA ALA A 162 10.64 11.66 -13.26
C ALA A 162 9.48 11.22 -14.18
N ASN A 163 9.46 9.97 -14.62
CA ASN A 163 8.43 9.39 -15.48
C ASN A 163 7.37 8.59 -14.70
N GLY A 164 7.32 8.69 -13.36
CA GLY A 164 6.37 7.92 -12.53
C GLY A 164 6.77 6.46 -12.30
N GLU A 165 8.01 6.10 -12.60
CA GLU A 165 8.55 4.78 -12.28
C GLU A 165 9.48 4.82 -11.06
N ILE A 166 9.61 3.68 -10.39
CA ILE A 166 10.62 3.48 -9.36
C ILE A 166 11.56 2.36 -9.75
N ASP A 167 12.85 2.59 -9.51
CA ASP A 167 13.95 1.65 -9.74
C ASP A 167 14.35 1.03 -8.40
N ILE A 168 14.34 -0.30 -8.33
CA ILE A 168 14.70 -1.06 -7.13
C ILE A 168 15.69 -2.17 -7.47
N GLY A 169 16.33 -2.73 -6.42
CA GLY A 169 17.12 -3.95 -6.55
C GLY A 169 18.46 -3.77 -7.27
N GLY A 170 18.93 -4.84 -7.91
CA GLY A 170 20.27 -4.95 -8.50
C GLY A 170 21.21 -5.85 -7.69
N ASN A 171 22.44 -6.01 -8.17
CA ASN A 171 23.44 -6.93 -7.59
C ASN A 171 22.93 -8.38 -7.46
N GLY A 172 22.12 -8.84 -8.41
CA GLY A 172 21.52 -10.16 -8.37
C GLY A 172 20.37 -10.26 -7.36
N LYS A 173 19.75 -9.14 -6.97
CA LYS A 173 18.54 -9.14 -6.13
C LYS A 173 17.41 -8.33 -6.73
N GLY A 174 16.23 -8.93 -6.92
CA GLY A 174 15.02 -8.25 -7.39
C GLY A 174 14.14 -9.14 -8.27
N SER A 175 13.38 -8.58 -9.19
CA SER A 175 12.44 -9.34 -10.02
C SER A 175 13.02 -9.75 -11.37
N CYS A 176 12.44 -10.79 -11.97
CA CYS A 176 12.82 -11.26 -13.30
C CYS A 176 11.57 -11.64 -14.12
N PHE A 177 11.75 -12.46 -15.16
CA PHE A 177 10.70 -12.80 -16.10
C PHE A 177 9.47 -13.39 -15.39
N GLY A 178 8.28 -12.93 -15.73
CA GLY A 178 7.02 -13.43 -15.16
C GLY A 178 6.60 -12.83 -13.81
N ASP A 179 7.45 -12.02 -13.19
CA ASP A 179 7.04 -11.13 -12.09
C ASP A 179 6.29 -9.89 -12.59
N SER A 180 6.30 -9.64 -13.91
CA SER A 180 5.51 -8.60 -14.59
C SER A 180 4.08 -8.55 -14.06
N GLY A 181 3.61 -7.37 -13.69
CA GLY A 181 2.30 -7.13 -13.09
C GLY A 181 2.20 -7.42 -11.59
N GLY A 182 3.24 -7.98 -10.98
CA GLY A 182 3.26 -8.27 -9.55
C GLY A 182 3.39 -7.02 -8.68
N PRO A 183 3.10 -7.16 -7.37
CA PRO A 183 3.18 -6.07 -6.42
C PRO A 183 4.62 -5.72 -6.03
N LEU A 184 4.82 -4.43 -5.79
CA LEU A 184 5.85 -3.91 -4.88
C LEU A 184 5.18 -3.56 -3.55
N TYR A 185 5.60 -4.19 -2.46
CA TYR A 185 5.12 -3.85 -1.13
C TYR A 185 6.08 -2.92 -0.38
N ILE A 186 5.53 -2.05 0.46
CA ILE A 186 6.27 -1.18 1.38
C ILE A 186 5.62 -1.27 2.77
N GLN A 187 6.44 -1.19 3.82
CA GLN A 187 5.93 -1.16 5.19
C GLN A 187 5.90 0.28 5.69
N LEU A 188 4.79 0.70 6.29
CA LEU A 188 4.71 2.01 6.93
C LEU A 188 5.66 2.06 8.14
N PRO A 189 6.33 3.22 8.37
CA PRO A 189 7.12 3.42 9.57
C PRO A 189 6.21 3.53 10.81
N GLU A 190 6.73 3.16 11.97
CA GLU A 190 5.99 3.18 13.25
C GLU A 190 5.46 4.57 13.59
N GLU A 191 6.18 5.62 13.15
CA GLU A 191 5.78 7.01 13.37
C GLU A 191 4.54 7.43 12.56
N LEU A 192 4.21 6.71 11.48
CA LEU A 192 3.01 6.95 10.67
C LEU A 192 1.89 5.96 11.00
N ASP A 193 2.24 4.73 11.35
CA ASP A 193 1.31 3.66 11.67
C ASP A 193 1.91 2.77 12.78
N GLU A 194 1.32 2.81 13.98
CA GLU A 194 1.79 2.03 15.14
C GLU A 194 1.81 0.51 14.86
N ASP A 195 0.90 0.04 14.00
CA ASP A 195 0.81 -1.36 13.58
C ASP A 195 1.86 -1.72 12.52
N ARG A 196 2.57 -0.73 11.96
CA ARG A 196 3.53 -0.87 10.85
C ARG A 196 2.93 -1.64 9.69
N GLY A 197 1.71 -1.26 9.31
CA GLY A 197 0.94 -1.92 8.27
C GLY A 197 1.66 -1.89 6.91
N TRP A 198 1.42 -2.93 6.11
CA TRP A 198 1.95 -3.00 4.75
C TRP A 198 1.02 -2.30 3.75
N ARG A 199 1.61 -1.82 2.65
CA ARG A 199 0.92 -1.22 1.51
C ARG A 199 1.39 -1.80 0.19
N VAL A 200 0.49 -1.90 -0.79
CA VAL A 200 0.82 -2.13 -2.20
C VAL A 200 1.20 -0.80 -2.82
N MET A 201 2.46 -0.65 -3.22
CA MET A 201 3.02 0.59 -3.73
C MET A 201 3.02 0.68 -5.25
N GLY A 202 3.25 -0.44 -5.94
CA GLY A 202 3.47 -0.41 -7.39
C GLY A 202 3.29 -1.74 -8.09
N VAL A 203 3.39 -1.69 -9.42
CA VAL A 203 3.18 -2.81 -10.34
C VAL A 203 4.45 -3.04 -11.16
N THR A 204 4.96 -4.28 -11.16
CA THR A 204 6.18 -4.65 -11.89
C THR A 204 6.00 -4.39 -13.39
N SER A 205 6.81 -3.51 -13.98
CA SER A 205 6.70 -3.17 -15.40
C SER A 205 7.79 -3.84 -16.23
N TRP A 206 9.06 -3.50 -16.00
CA TRP A 206 10.15 -3.97 -16.86
C TRP A 206 11.50 -4.01 -16.16
N GLY A 207 12.46 -4.72 -16.75
CA GLY A 207 13.83 -4.80 -16.27
C GLY A 207 14.82 -5.05 -17.42
N PRO A 208 16.13 -5.02 -17.15
CA PRO A 208 17.15 -5.35 -18.14
C PRO A 208 17.09 -6.83 -18.54
N ASN A 209 17.64 -7.13 -19.72
CA ASN A 209 17.84 -8.48 -20.21
C ASN A 209 19.33 -8.67 -20.60
N PRO A 210 20.08 -9.56 -19.93
CA PRO A 210 19.65 -10.50 -18.88
C PRO A 210 19.25 -9.81 -17.57
N CYS A 211 18.52 -10.52 -16.71
CA CYS A 211 18.12 -10.04 -15.39
C CYS A 211 19.37 -9.84 -14.51
N ASP A 212 19.60 -8.62 -14.03
CA ASP A 212 20.68 -8.32 -13.06
C ASP A 212 20.13 -7.99 -11.65
N GLY A 213 18.83 -8.22 -11.45
CA GLY A 213 18.07 -7.88 -10.25
C GLY A 213 17.47 -6.47 -10.28
N ARG A 214 17.92 -5.57 -11.16
CA ARG A 214 17.33 -4.23 -11.27
C ARG A 214 15.97 -4.33 -11.97
N VAL A 215 14.97 -3.64 -11.46
CA VAL A 215 13.61 -3.67 -12.05
C VAL A 215 12.89 -2.35 -11.80
N PHE A 216 12.01 -2.00 -12.73
CA PHE A 216 11.21 -0.80 -12.73
C PHE A 216 9.73 -1.12 -12.51
N TYR A 217 9.11 -0.35 -11.62
CA TYR A 217 7.70 -0.46 -11.27
C TYR A 217 6.98 0.84 -11.62
N GLY A 218 5.75 0.73 -12.12
CA GLY A 218 4.82 1.86 -12.12
C GLY A 218 4.25 2.06 -10.71
N MET A 219 4.16 3.30 -10.26
CA MET A 219 3.64 3.67 -8.95
C MET A 219 2.11 3.73 -8.97
N LEU A 220 1.42 2.91 -8.17
CA LEU A 220 -0.05 2.85 -8.22
C LEU A 220 -0.71 4.16 -7.80
N HIS A 221 -0.05 4.96 -6.96
CA HIS A 221 -0.61 6.22 -6.50
C HIS A 221 -0.52 7.37 -7.51
N ASP A 222 0.16 7.18 -8.64
CA ASP A 222 0.25 8.23 -9.66
C ASP A 222 -1.08 8.39 -10.42
N GLU A 223 -1.22 9.50 -11.15
CA GLU A 223 -2.42 9.88 -11.93
C GLU A 223 -2.94 8.80 -12.90
N ASP A 224 -2.05 7.90 -13.32
CA ASP A 224 -2.30 6.82 -14.27
C ASP A 224 -2.65 5.47 -13.60
N GLY A 225 -2.54 5.38 -12.28
CA GLY A 225 -2.82 4.20 -11.48
C GLY A 225 -4.22 4.25 -10.88
N VAL A 226 -4.30 4.53 -9.57
CA VAL A 226 -5.55 4.55 -8.80
C VAL A 226 -6.63 5.45 -9.43
N PRO A 227 -6.39 6.74 -9.73
CA PRO A 227 -7.44 7.61 -10.27
C PRO A 227 -8.11 7.03 -11.51
N TRP A 228 -7.31 6.49 -12.45
CA TRP A 228 -7.80 5.86 -13.66
C TRP A 228 -8.56 4.55 -13.38
N ILE A 229 -8.04 3.69 -12.50
CA ILE A 229 -8.68 2.40 -12.20
C ILE A 229 -10.04 2.65 -11.58
N GLU A 230 -10.16 3.58 -10.63
CA GLU A 230 -11.44 3.90 -9.99
C GLU A 230 -12.42 4.56 -10.95
N GLU A 231 -11.96 5.53 -11.76
CA GLU A 231 -12.81 6.19 -12.76
C GLU A 231 -13.38 5.18 -13.77
N ASP A 232 -12.53 4.31 -14.32
CA ASP A 232 -12.98 3.34 -15.33
C ASP A 232 -13.80 2.22 -14.71
N SER A 233 -13.42 1.71 -13.53
CA SER A 233 -14.08 0.55 -12.89
C SER A 233 -15.34 0.89 -12.11
N GLY A 234 -15.44 2.09 -11.56
CA GLY A 234 -16.48 2.50 -10.63
C GLY A 234 -16.39 1.82 -9.26
N MET A 235 -15.22 1.29 -8.89
CA MET A 235 -14.95 0.68 -7.58
C MET A 235 -13.91 1.52 -6.84
N ASP A 236 -14.17 1.75 -5.55
CA ASP A 236 -13.20 2.31 -4.61
C ASP A 236 -12.16 1.22 -4.24
N ILE A 237 -10.90 1.48 -4.54
CA ILE A 237 -9.76 0.62 -4.20
C ILE A 237 -8.82 1.30 -3.20
N THR A 238 -9.15 2.51 -2.75
CA THR A 238 -8.45 3.29 -1.74
C THR A 238 -9.44 3.75 -0.66
N PRO A 239 -10.04 2.86 0.13
CA PRO A 239 -11.17 3.20 1.00
C PRO A 239 -10.85 4.19 2.13
N CYS A 240 -9.59 4.56 2.30
CA CYS A 240 -9.10 5.56 3.25
C CYS A 240 -8.93 6.96 2.65
N PHE A 241 -9.04 7.09 1.32
CA PHE A 241 -8.69 8.29 0.58
C PHE A 241 -9.66 8.52 -0.58
N ASP A 242 -9.91 9.79 -0.92
CA ASP A 242 -10.50 10.10 -2.21
C ASP A 242 -9.51 9.69 -3.32
N GLY A 243 -9.90 8.74 -4.16
CA GLY A 243 -8.99 8.20 -5.18
C GLY A 243 -8.65 9.15 -6.31
N GLN A 244 -9.25 10.35 -6.40
CA GLN A 244 -8.90 11.36 -7.40
C GLN A 244 -7.96 12.44 -6.85
N THR A 245 -8.16 12.85 -5.60
CA THR A 245 -7.39 13.93 -4.95
C THR A 245 -6.28 13.41 -4.04
N GLY A 246 -6.40 12.19 -3.53
CA GLY A 246 -5.53 11.64 -2.49
C GLY A 246 -5.76 12.26 -1.10
N GLU A 247 -6.84 13.02 -0.92
CA GLU A 247 -7.24 13.55 0.38
C GLU A 247 -7.71 12.40 1.28
N TRP A 248 -7.46 12.52 2.59
CA TRP A 248 -7.95 11.57 3.57
C TRP A 248 -9.48 11.66 3.66
N ASP A 249 -10.16 10.57 3.33
CA ASP A 249 -11.63 10.46 3.31
C ASP A 249 -12.01 9.01 3.67
N PRO A 250 -11.82 8.61 4.95
CA PRO A 250 -11.97 7.22 5.33
C PRO A 250 -13.43 6.79 5.33
N THR A 251 -13.70 5.65 4.70
CA THR A 251 -14.99 4.98 4.72
C THR A 251 -15.02 3.85 5.75
N GLU A 252 -16.16 3.19 5.91
CA GLU A 252 -16.27 1.96 6.72
C GLU A 252 -15.38 0.80 6.23
N GLU A 253 -14.82 0.90 5.03
CA GLU A 253 -13.88 -0.09 4.48
C GLU A 253 -12.41 0.28 4.75
N CYS A 254 -12.13 1.43 5.37
CA CYS A 254 -10.78 1.86 5.78
C CYS A 254 -10.26 1.12 7.02
N GLY A 255 -10.30 -0.21 7.00
CA GLY A 255 -9.86 -1.05 8.11
C GLY A 255 -9.96 -2.54 7.80
N GLY A 256 -9.70 -3.40 8.80
CA GLY A 256 -9.72 -4.85 8.60
C GLY A 256 -8.60 -5.35 7.67
N PHE A 257 -7.49 -4.61 7.60
CA PHE A 257 -6.37 -4.93 6.73
C PHE A 257 -5.48 -6.01 7.32
N HIS A 258 -4.77 -6.73 6.44
CA HIS A 258 -3.71 -7.63 6.89
C HIS A 258 -2.48 -6.79 7.29
N VAL A 259 -2.20 -6.72 8.60
CA VAL A 259 -1.11 -5.90 9.13
C VAL A 259 0.26 -6.40 8.70
N ASP A 260 0.57 -7.70 8.80
CA ASP A 260 1.89 -8.27 8.43
C ASP A 260 1.79 -9.49 7.48
N PRO A 261 1.40 -9.29 6.21
CA PRO A 261 1.16 -10.38 5.25
C PRO A 261 2.42 -11.16 4.87
N GLY A 262 3.63 -10.61 5.07
CA GLY A 262 4.89 -11.33 4.81
C GLY A 262 5.28 -12.32 5.92
N ASN A 263 4.77 -12.12 7.14
CA ASN A 263 5.07 -12.98 8.29
C ASN A 263 3.78 -13.56 8.91
N PRO A 264 3.07 -14.42 8.16
CA PRO A 264 1.84 -15.02 8.64
C PRO A 264 2.08 -15.83 9.92
N GLU A 265 1.10 -15.76 10.82
CA GLU A 265 1.10 -16.55 12.05
C GLU A 265 1.07 -18.05 11.75
N ALA A 266 1.55 -18.87 12.69
CA ALA A 266 1.52 -20.33 12.55
C ALA A 266 0.09 -20.91 12.45
N SER A 267 -0.93 -20.14 12.84
CA SER A 267 -2.36 -20.44 12.74
C SER A 267 -2.94 -20.16 11.35
N ALA A 268 -2.28 -19.33 10.52
CA ALA A 268 -2.78 -18.94 9.20
C ALA A 268 -2.67 -20.10 8.21
N THR A 269 -3.77 -20.40 7.52
CA THR A 269 -3.89 -21.46 6.53
C THR A 269 -4.83 -21.03 5.40
N TRP A 270 -4.71 -21.56 4.20
CA TRP A 270 -5.69 -21.24 3.15
C TRP A 270 -7.12 -21.66 3.50
N ASP A 271 -7.28 -22.73 4.27
CA ASP A 271 -8.59 -23.19 4.75
C ASP A 271 -9.29 -22.15 5.65
N ASN A 272 -8.53 -21.34 6.39
CA ASN A 272 -9.07 -20.23 7.19
C ASN A 272 -8.84 -18.85 6.53
N GLY A 273 -8.51 -18.83 5.24
CA GLY A 273 -8.39 -17.58 4.52
C GLY A 273 -7.12 -16.79 4.82
N CYS A 274 -6.07 -17.45 5.29
CA CYS A 274 -4.82 -16.80 5.70
C CYS A 274 -5.05 -15.65 6.70
N GLN A 275 -6.09 -15.78 7.54
CA GLN A 275 -6.44 -14.73 8.48
C GLN A 275 -5.43 -14.72 9.64
N PRO A 276 -4.88 -13.54 10.00
CA PRO A 276 -4.14 -13.38 11.24
C PRO A 276 -5.08 -13.50 12.46
N SER A 277 -4.52 -13.56 13.66
CA SER A 277 -5.32 -13.55 14.90
C SER A 277 -6.09 -12.24 15.09
N GLU A 278 -5.56 -11.15 14.54
CA GLU A 278 -6.15 -9.82 14.56
C GLU A 278 -5.89 -9.10 13.23
N LEU A 279 -6.93 -8.48 12.68
CA LEU A 279 -6.84 -7.55 11.55
C LEU A 279 -6.72 -6.13 12.10
N SER A 280 -6.27 -5.19 11.26
CA SER A 280 -6.20 -3.79 11.69
C SER A 280 -7.57 -3.27 12.15
N GLY A 281 -7.55 -2.31 13.07
CA GLY A 281 -8.70 -1.41 13.28
C GLY A 281 -8.94 -0.52 12.06
N TYR A 282 -9.81 0.49 12.24
CA TYR A 282 -9.89 1.56 11.27
C TYR A 282 -8.57 2.34 11.25
N SER A 283 -8.09 2.64 10.05
CA SER A 283 -6.85 3.37 9.90
C SER A 283 -7.03 4.83 10.31
N SER A 284 -5.99 5.39 10.92
CA SER A 284 -5.90 6.79 11.33
C SER A 284 -4.57 7.41 10.89
N THR A 285 -3.98 6.92 9.78
CA THR A 285 -2.61 7.26 9.36
C THR A 285 -2.48 8.71 8.89
N CYS A 286 -3.53 9.28 8.29
CA CYS A 286 -3.52 10.66 7.77
C CYS A 286 -4.55 11.59 8.43
N GLY A 287 -5.23 11.13 9.49
CA GLY A 287 -6.29 11.89 10.14
C GLY A 287 -7.14 11.04 11.08
N PRO A 288 -8.28 11.58 11.55
CA PRO A 288 -9.28 10.84 12.31
C PRO A 288 -9.72 9.57 11.56
N ALA A 289 -9.93 8.47 12.28
CA ALA A 289 -10.44 7.27 11.66
C ALA A 289 -11.93 7.41 11.33
N PHE A 290 -12.46 6.50 10.51
CA PHE A 290 -13.89 6.46 10.22
C PHE A 290 -14.72 6.37 11.50
N GLY A 291 -15.57 7.37 11.73
CA GLY A 291 -16.47 7.45 12.88
C GLY A 291 -15.90 8.18 14.11
N ASP A 292 -14.66 8.69 14.05
CA ASP A 292 -14.06 9.45 15.17
C ASP A 292 -14.42 10.95 15.15
N ASP A 293 -14.91 11.49 14.02
CA ASP A 293 -15.24 12.92 13.87
C ASP A 293 -16.54 13.36 14.58
N ASP A 294 -17.34 12.41 15.10
CA ASP A 294 -18.66 12.69 15.68
C ASP A 294 -18.63 13.05 17.19
N ASP A 295 -17.47 12.99 17.86
CA ASP A 295 -17.38 13.16 19.32
C ASP A 295 -16.99 14.58 19.79
N ASP A 296 -16.73 15.54 18.88
CA ASP A 296 -16.24 16.90 19.25
C ASP A 296 -17.29 18.02 19.05
N ASP A 297 -18.55 17.69 18.75
CA ASP A 297 -19.64 18.68 18.56
C ASP A 297 -20.72 18.61 19.66
N SER A 298 -20.39 18.08 20.84
CA SER A 298 -21.15 18.43 22.05
C SER A 298 -20.66 19.78 22.55
N SER A 299 -21.16 20.85 21.93
CA SER A 299 -21.20 22.18 22.53
C SER A 299 -21.80 22.07 23.93
N ASP A 300 -20.95 22.12 24.94
CA ASP A 300 -21.28 22.58 26.30
C ASP A 300 -21.60 24.09 26.22
N ASP A 301 -22.65 24.44 25.47
CA ASP A 301 -23.39 25.68 25.62
C ASP A 301 -24.54 25.39 26.60
N ASP A 302 -24.18 25.13 27.87
CA ASP A 302 -25.09 25.41 28.98
C ASP A 302 -25.16 26.95 29.10
N ASP A 303 -25.98 27.54 28.23
CA ASP A 303 -26.42 28.91 28.32
C ASP A 303 -27.02 29.17 29.72
N ASP A 304 -26.37 30.06 30.44
CA ASP A 304 -26.91 30.84 31.54
C ASP A 304 -28.26 31.45 31.11
N ASP A 305 -29.38 30.89 31.59
CA ASP A 305 -30.67 31.58 31.56
C ASP A 305 -31.30 31.67 32.97
N THR A 306 -30.96 32.80 33.59
CA THR A 306 -31.77 33.71 34.41
C THR A 306 -32.87 33.13 35.33
N GLY A 307 -32.75 33.42 36.62
CA GLY A 307 -33.84 33.23 37.57
C GLY A 307 -33.54 33.56 39.03
N ASP A 308 -32.76 34.60 39.32
CA ASP A 308 -32.68 35.19 40.67
C ASP A 308 -33.09 36.67 40.59
N ASP A 309 -34.26 37.00 41.11
CA ASP A 309 -34.60 38.31 41.67
C ASP A 309 -35.85 38.18 42.54
N ASP A 310 -35.66 38.26 43.86
CA ASP A 310 -36.52 38.94 44.83
C ASP A 310 -35.88 38.77 46.22
N ASP A 311 -35.21 39.82 46.73
CA ASP A 311 -35.39 40.37 48.09
C ASP A 311 -34.17 41.22 48.55
N SER A 312 -34.29 42.53 48.44
CA SER A 312 -33.71 43.59 49.32
C SER A 312 -33.84 44.92 48.56
N GLY A 313 -34.32 46.04 49.11
CA GLY A 313 -34.26 46.49 50.49
C GLY A 313 -33.46 47.78 50.51
N ASP A 314 -34.18 48.89 50.40
CA ASP A 314 -33.90 50.23 50.95
C ASP A 314 -32.73 51.11 50.43
N ASP A 315 -33.10 52.40 50.36
CA ASP A 315 -32.34 53.63 50.59
C ASP A 315 -31.69 54.43 49.43
N ASP A 316 -32.29 55.63 49.28
CA ASP A 316 -31.68 56.97 49.28
C ASP A 316 -31.07 57.60 48.00
N ASP A 317 -31.79 58.65 47.59
CA ASP A 317 -31.36 60.05 47.43
C ASP A 317 -30.47 60.51 46.25
N ASP A 318 -31.02 61.57 45.64
CA ASP A 318 -30.39 62.83 45.23
C ASP A 318 -29.60 62.96 43.91
N ASP A 319 -30.23 63.79 43.06
CA ASP A 319 -29.70 65.01 42.44
C ASP A 319 -28.81 64.98 41.18
N ASP A 320 -29.18 65.94 40.32
CA ASP A 320 -28.34 66.74 39.39
C ASP A 320 -27.73 66.01 38.18
N SER A 321 -27.60 66.57 36.98
CA SER A 321 -28.13 67.73 36.24
C SER A 321 -27.35 67.76 34.91
N GLY A 322 -27.89 68.48 33.92
CA GLY A 322 -27.14 69.01 32.78
C GLY A 322 -27.13 68.07 31.57
N ASP A 323 -27.85 68.36 30.49
CA ASP A 323 -27.75 69.50 29.55
C ASP A 323 -26.60 69.36 28.53
N ASP A 324 -26.96 69.79 27.33
CA ASP A 324 -26.16 70.22 26.18
C ASP A 324 -25.64 69.10 25.25
N ASP A 325 -26.21 68.90 24.05
CA ASP A 325 -26.36 69.79 22.88
C ASP A 325 -25.18 69.67 21.90
N ASP A 326 -25.54 69.79 20.62
CA ASP A 326 -24.74 70.15 19.46
C ASP A 326 -23.78 69.06 18.92
N ASP A 327 -23.58 68.86 17.62
CA ASP A 327 -24.17 69.30 16.35
C ASP A 327 -23.16 68.77 15.30
N ASP A 328 -23.63 68.59 14.05
CA ASP A 328 -22.88 68.82 12.80
C ASP A 328 -21.62 67.95 12.53
N ASP A 329 -21.20 67.63 11.31
CA ASP A 329 -21.60 67.90 9.93
C ASP A 329 -20.70 66.93 9.13
N ASP A 330 -21.24 66.14 8.20
CA ASP A 330 -21.20 66.37 6.75
C ASP A 330 -19.91 65.96 6.03
N ASP A 331 -20.15 65.47 4.81
CA ASP A 331 -19.33 65.50 3.60
C ASP A 331 -18.20 64.45 3.47
N ASP A 332 -18.39 63.46 2.58
CA ASP A 332 -18.06 63.51 1.13
C ASP A 332 -16.60 63.06 0.95
N ASP A 333 -16.14 62.36 -0.07
CA ASP A 333 -16.65 61.96 -1.38
C ASP A 333 -15.54 61.05 -1.96
N ASP A 334 -15.86 60.34 -3.04
CA ASP A 334 -14.98 60.06 -4.20
C ASP A 334 -13.71 59.21 -3.99
N ASP A 335 -13.24 58.42 -4.95
CA ASP A 335 -13.71 57.84 -6.20
C ASP A 335 -12.50 57.00 -6.70
N ASP A 336 -12.71 56.32 -7.82
CA ASP A 336 -11.71 55.82 -8.79
C ASP A 336 -11.03 54.48 -8.44
N ASP A 337 -11.39 53.38 -9.09
CA ASP A 337 -11.25 53.00 -10.52
C ASP A 337 -9.89 52.38 -10.89
N ASP A 338 -10.02 51.31 -11.68
CA ASP A 338 -9.11 50.72 -12.67
C ASP A 338 -7.81 50.01 -12.22
N ASP A 339 -7.79 48.67 -12.33
CA ASP A 339 -7.33 47.94 -13.54
C ASP A 339 -7.59 46.41 -13.43
#